data_AF-A0A952NC16-F1
#
_entry.id   AF-A0A952NC16-F1
#
_cell.length_a   1.000
_cell.length_b   1.000
_cell.length_c   1.000
_cell.angle_alpha   90.00
_cell.angle_beta   90.00
_cell.angle_gamma   90.00
#
_symmetry.space_group_name_H-M   'P 1'
#
loop_
_entity.id
_entity.type
_entity.pdbx_description
1 polymer ?
#
loop_
_entity_poly.entity_id
_entity_poly.type
_entity_poly.pdbx_seq_one_letter_code
_entity_poly.pdbx_strand_id
1 'polypeptide(L)'
;MDSAEVNAKDRERLENNPSIAKVVKEKGYSEGLINAYTQRDVKSESLSFKLNYYMVKNSQNEFLESYERQLSIALKRMPKYEGIVYRGVNLSAESVSRYESKIGKQISEPMFISASKEESNVLHPKKYIEKIIKQ
;
A
#
# COMPACT_ATOMS: atom_id res chain seq x y z
N MET A 1 -20.47 -5.20 18.36
CA MET A 1 -20.66 -3.94 17.61
C MET A 1 -20.98 -4.29 16.17
N ASP A 2 -21.93 -3.59 15.57
CA ASP A 2 -22.29 -3.78 14.16
C ASP A 2 -21.14 -3.32 13.25
N SER A 3 -20.85 -4.09 12.20
CA SER A 3 -19.84 -3.77 11.18
C SER A 3 -20.07 -2.39 10.54
N ALA A 4 -21.32 -1.94 10.43
CA ALA A 4 -21.67 -0.62 9.93
C ALA A 4 -21.24 0.51 10.89
N GLU A 5 -21.38 0.28 12.20
CA GLU A 5 -21.03 1.25 13.25
C GLU A 5 -19.51 1.40 13.39
N VAL A 6 -18.77 0.28 13.30
CA VAL A 6 -17.29 0.29 13.29
C VAL A 6 -16.79 1.11 12.09
N ASN A 7 -17.40 0.92 10.91
CA ASN A 7 -17.04 1.67 9.72
C ASN A 7 -17.31 3.18 9.83
N ALA A 8 -18.39 3.58 10.52
CA ALA A 8 -18.70 5.00 10.73
C ALA A 8 -17.68 5.68 11.64
N LYS A 9 -17.31 5.03 12.76
CA LYS A 9 -16.29 5.53 13.70
C LYS A 9 -14.91 5.60 13.06
N ASP A 10 -14.53 4.57 12.31
CA ASP A 10 -13.28 4.57 11.54
C ASP A 10 -13.26 5.70 10.51
N ARG A 11 -14.37 5.91 9.82
CA ARG A 11 -14.51 6.99 8.86
C ARG A 11 -14.34 8.37 9.47
N GLU A 12 -15.05 8.65 10.56
CA GLU A 12 -14.94 9.92 11.29
C GLU A 12 -13.51 10.16 11.78
N ARG A 13 -12.86 9.14 12.35
CA ARG A 13 -11.46 9.23 12.82
C ARG A 13 -10.52 9.62 11.68
N LEU A 14 -10.69 9.01 10.50
CA LEU A 14 -9.84 9.26 9.34
C LEU A 14 -10.11 10.62 8.71
N GLU A 15 -11.38 11.04 8.58
CA GLU A 15 -11.75 12.36 8.07
C GLU A 15 -11.18 13.51 8.94
N ASN A 16 -10.92 13.26 10.23
CA ASN A 16 -10.31 14.22 11.14
C ASN A 16 -8.77 14.17 11.19
N ASN A 17 -8.12 13.18 10.55
CA ASN A 17 -6.66 13.08 10.57
C ASN A 17 -6.03 14.03 9.51
N PRO A 18 -5.17 14.99 9.89
CA PRO A 18 -4.62 15.99 8.96
C PRO A 18 -3.91 15.41 7.73
N SER A 19 -3.32 14.22 7.86
CA SER A 19 -2.53 13.57 6.81
C SER A 19 -3.39 13.09 5.63
N ILE A 20 -4.71 12.92 5.84
CA ILE A 20 -5.63 12.36 4.84
C ILE A 20 -6.89 13.21 4.66
N ALA A 21 -7.27 14.01 5.66
CA ALA A 21 -8.47 14.85 5.66
C ALA A 21 -8.55 15.76 4.43
N LYS A 22 -7.41 16.38 4.07
CA LYS A 22 -7.32 17.24 2.89
C LYS A 22 -7.66 16.46 1.61
N VAL A 23 -7.04 15.30 1.43
CA VAL A 23 -7.18 14.48 0.21
C VAL A 23 -8.59 13.89 0.13
N VAL A 24 -9.14 13.43 1.24
CA VAL A 24 -10.52 12.93 1.34
C VAL A 24 -11.54 14.01 1.00
N LYS A 25 -11.33 15.26 1.47
CA LYS A 25 -12.21 16.38 1.14
C LYS A 25 -12.17 16.73 -0.37
N GLU A 26 -11.02 16.60 -1.00
CA GLU A 26 -10.81 16.95 -2.42
C GLU A 26 -11.29 15.84 -3.38
N LYS A 27 -11.13 14.56 -3.02
CA LYS A 27 -11.34 13.41 -3.90
C LYS A 27 -12.55 12.55 -3.53
N GLY A 28 -13.19 12.84 -2.40
CA GLY A 28 -14.15 11.94 -1.78
C GLY A 28 -13.45 10.82 -1.01
N TYR A 29 -14.20 10.16 -0.14
CA TYR A 29 -13.64 9.27 0.88
C TYR A 29 -12.80 8.11 0.32
N SER A 30 -13.36 7.28 -0.55
CA SER A 30 -12.65 6.10 -1.06
C SER A 30 -11.45 6.45 -1.94
N GLU A 31 -11.60 7.39 -2.88
CA GLU A 31 -10.49 7.83 -3.73
C GLU A 31 -9.41 8.56 -2.90
N GLY A 32 -9.82 9.32 -1.88
CA GLY A 32 -8.91 10.01 -0.97
C GLY A 32 -8.01 9.06 -0.18
N LEU A 33 -8.55 7.94 0.31
CA LEU A 33 -7.76 6.90 0.97
C LEU A 33 -6.76 6.24 0.01
N ILE A 34 -7.19 5.88 -1.20
CA ILE A 34 -6.28 5.29 -2.19
C ILE A 34 -5.18 6.29 -2.54
N ASN A 35 -5.55 7.54 -2.77
CA ASN A 35 -4.61 8.60 -3.11
C ASN A 35 -3.59 8.81 -1.98
N ALA A 36 -4.04 8.94 -0.73
CA ALA A 36 -3.16 9.08 0.43
C ALA A 36 -2.17 7.91 0.59
N TYR A 37 -2.58 6.67 0.25
CA TYR A 37 -1.67 5.51 0.26
C TYR A 37 -0.57 5.63 -0.81
N THR A 38 -0.90 6.18 -1.98
CA THR A 38 0.02 6.32 -3.12
C THR A 38 0.96 7.55 -3.03
N GLN A 39 0.63 8.53 -2.19
CA GLN A 39 1.44 9.74 -2.06
C GLN A 39 2.77 9.42 -1.37
N ARG A 40 3.85 10.03 -1.88
CA ARG A 40 5.11 10.12 -1.16
C ARG A 40 5.04 11.33 -0.24
N ASP A 41 5.31 11.11 1.03
CA ASP A 41 5.69 12.20 1.91
C ASP A 41 7.21 12.38 1.79
N VAL A 42 7.64 13.59 1.44
CA VAL A 42 9.06 13.93 1.26
C VAL A 42 9.71 14.28 2.62
N LYS A 43 8.90 14.61 3.62
CA LYS A 43 9.35 15.05 4.96
C LYS A 43 9.22 13.97 6.02
N SER A 44 8.44 12.93 5.77
CA SER A 44 8.28 11.80 6.69
C SER A 44 8.14 10.49 5.92
N GLU A 45 8.22 9.36 6.63
CA GLU A 45 7.91 8.06 6.05
C GLU A 45 6.48 8.06 5.46
N SER A 46 6.34 7.53 4.25
CA SER A 46 5.05 7.48 3.56
C SER A 46 4.03 6.66 4.36
N LEU A 47 2.75 7.02 4.22
CA LEU A 47 1.66 6.28 4.85
C LEU A 47 1.63 4.81 4.41
N SER A 48 1.95 4.54 3.14
CA SER A 48 2.11 3.17 2.62
C SER A 48 3.21 2.38 3.33
N PHE A 49 4.35 3.00 3.64
CA PHE A 49 5.41 2.35 4.40
C PHE A 49 4.97 2.04 5.82
N LYS A 50 4.44 3.04 6.54
CA LYS A 50 3.95 2.88 7.92
C LYS A 50 2.89 1.79 8.03
N LEU A 51 1.92 1.77 7.11
CA LEU A 51 0.85 0.78 7.07
C LEU A 51 1.40 -0.62 6.82
N ASN A 52 2.18 -0.81 5.75
CA ASN A 52 2.72 -2.12 5.43
C ASN A 52 3.67 -2.64 6.53
N TYR A 53 4.47 -1.76 7.14
CA TYR A 53 5.34 -2.13 8.26
C TYR A 53 4.52 -2.58 9.48
N TYR A 54 3.47 -1.83 9.84
CA TYR A 54 2.53 -2.20 10.90
C TYR A 54 1.93 -3.59 10.68
N MET A 55 1.44 -3.87 9.45
CA MET A 55 0.82 -5.16 9.12
C MET A 55 1.83 -6.31 9.18
N VAL A 56 3.04 -6.11 8.65
CA VAL A 56 4.10 -7.13 8.66
C VAL A 56 4.59 -7.42 10.08
N LYS A 57 4.70 -6.39 10.93
CA LYS A 57 5.15 -6.53 12.31
C LYS A 57 4.04 -6.90 13.28
N ASN A 58 2.78 -6.96 12.81
CA ASN A 58 1.60 -7.16 13.64
C ASN A 58 1.62 -6.26 14.90
N SER A 59 2.01 -4.99 14.69
CA SER A 59 2.06 -4.01 15.77
C SER A 59 0.65 -3.54 16.11
N GLN A 60 0.45 -2.85 17.24
CA GLN A 60 -0.84 -2.23 17.56
C GLN A 60 -0.79 -0.73 17.24
N ASN A 61 -1.72 -0.27 16.40
CA ASN A 61 -1.87 1.13 16.03
C ASN A 61 -3.29 1.35 15.52
N GLU A 62 -4.15 1.96 16.35
CA GLU A 62 -5.57 2.14 16.02
C GLU A 62 -5.80 2.96 14.75
N PHE A 63 -4.95 3.96 14.49
CA PHE A 63 -5.07 4.76 13.27
C PHE A 63 -4.76 3.93 12.02
N LEU A 64 -3.68 3.15 12.04
CA LEU A 64 -3.30 2.30 10.91
C LEU A 64 -4.27 1.13 10.71
N GLU A 65 -4.80 0.55 11.79
CA GLU A 65 -5.85 -0.49 11.71
C GLU A 65 -7.14 0.07 11.07
N SER A 66 -7.57 1.24 11.52
CA SER A 66 -8.72 1.96 10.97
C SER A 66 -8.52 2.25 9.48
N TYR A 67 -7.33 2.71 9.11
CA TYR A 67 -6.95 2.97 7.73
C TYR A 67 -6.90 1.71 6.87
N GLU A 68 -6.31 0.61 7.37
CA GLU A 68 -6.26 -0.69 6.69
C GLU A 68 -7.67 -1.18 6.33
N ARG A 69 -8.59 -1.13 7.30
CA ARG A 69 -9.97 -1.58 7.14
C ARG A 69 -10.69 -0.78 6.05
N GLN A 70 -10.57 0.55 6.09
CA GLN A 70 -11.24 1.45 5.15
C GLN A 70 -10.61 1.42 3.75
N LEU A 71 -9.28 1.31 3.67
CA LEU A 71 -8.58 1.12 2.39
C LEU A 71 -8.98 -0.21 1.74
N SER A 72 -9.10 -1.28 2.51
CA SER A 72 -9.57 -2.58 2.01
C SER A 72 -10.98 -2.50 1.42
N ILE A 73 -11.88 -1.77 2.09
CA ILE A 73 -13.24 -1.53 1.58
C ILE A 73 -13.19 -0.70 0.29
N ALA A 74 -12.37 0.35 0.24
CA ALA A 74 -12.21 1.18 -0.95
C ALA A 74 -11.68 0.38 -2.15
N LEU A 75 -10.64 -0.45 -1.95
CA LEU A 75 -10.06 -1.29 -3.00
C LEU A 75 -11.04 -2.34 -3.53
N LYS A 76 -11.86 -2.94 -2.67
CA LYS A 76 -12.91 -3.90 -3.09
C LYS A 76 -13.97 -3.29 -4.02
N ARG A 77 -14.16 -1.97 -3.97
CA ARG A 77 -15.10 -1.23 -4.82
C ARG A 77 -14.48 -0.75 -6.13
N MET A 78 -13.16 -0.86 -6.29
CA MET A 78 -12.50 -0.46 -7.53
C MET A 78 -12.81 -1.44 -8.67
N PRO A 79 -12.80 -0.96 -9.93
CA PRO A 79 -12.87 -1.84 -11.08
C PRO A 79 -11.76 -2.89 -11.05
N LYS A 80 -12.10 -4.14 -11.37
CA LYS A 80 -11.11 -5.21 -11.47
C LYS A 80 -10.20 -4.98 -12.68
N TYR A 81 -8.93 -5.31 -12.53
CA TYR A 81 -7.97 -5.39 -13.61
C TYR A 81 -7.55 -6.85 -13.80
N GLU A 82 -7.62 -7.34 -15.04
CA GLU A 82 -7.16 -8.67 -15.43
C GLU A 82 -6.01 -8.50 -16.42
N GLY A 83 -4.86 -9.08 -16.10
CA GLY A 83 -3.66 -8.97 -16.91
C GLY A 83 -2.39 -9.11 -16.10
N ILE A 84 -1.26 -9.07 -16.81
CA ILE A 84 0.07 -9.10 -16.18
C ILE A 84 0.34 -7.74 -15.53
N VAL A 85 0.94 -7.77 -14.35
CA VAL A 85 1.45 -6.60 -13.64
C VAL A 85 2.87 -6.87 -13.17
N TYR A 86 3.64 -5.80 -13.02
CA TYR A 86 5.06 -5.83 -12.69
C TYR A 86 5.27 -5.17 -11.33
N ARG A 87 6.10 -5.80 -10.49
CA ARG A 87 6.45 -5.29 -9.16
C ARG A 87 7.96 -5.21 -9.02
N GLY A 88 8.45 -4.03 -8.64
CA GLY A 88 9.83 -3.84 -8.22
C GLY A 88 9.95 -3.94 -6.72
N VAL A 89 10.83 -4.81 -6.23
CA VAL A 89 11.15 -4.92 -4.80
C VAL A 89 12.64 -5.17 -4.61
N ASN A 90 13.19 -4.55 -3.57
CA ASN A 90 14.50 -4.87 -3.05
C ASN A 90 14.30 -5.85 -1.89
N LEU A 91 14.63 -7.12 -2.10
CA LEU A 91 14.48 -8.19 -1.12
C LEU A 91 15.84 -8.79 -0.78
N SER A 92 16.02 -9.20 0.48
CA SER A 92 17.15 -10.04 0.86
C SER A 92 17.03 -11.42 0.22
N ALA A 93 18.14 -12.14 0.07
CA ALA A 93 18.13 -13.52 -0.44
C ALA A 93 17.16 -14.41 0.37
N GLU A 94 17.16 -14.27 1.70
CA GLU A 94 16.23 -14.97 2.59
C GLU A 94 14.76 -14.68 2.27
N SER A 95 14.43 -13.42 1.97
CA SER A 95 13.07 -13.02 1.61
C SER A 95 12.65 -13.58 0.25
N VAL A 96 13.60 -13.72 -0.69
CA VAL A 96 13.36 -14.33 -2.01
C VAL A 96 13.06 -15.82 -1.88
N SER A 97 13.76 -16.55 -1.01
CA SER A 97 13.54 -17.99 -0.81
C SER A 97 12.10 -18.37 -0.44
N ARG A 98 11.37 -17.46 0.22
CA ARG A 98 9.94 -17.65 0.52
C ARG A 98 9.07 -17.78 -0.73
N TYR A 99 9.44 -17.14 -1.82
CA TYR A 99 8.74 -17.22 -3.10
C TYR A 99 9.21 -18.44 -3.90
N GLU A 100 10.51 -18.68 -3.95
CA GLU A 100 11.09 -19.80 -4.70
C GLU A 100 10.67 -21.17 -4.15
N SER A 101 10.68 -21.33 -2.82
CA SER A 101 10.21 -22.56 -2.15
C SER A 101 8.71 -22.83 -2.30
N LYS A 102 7.96 -21.85 -2.82
CA LYS A 102 6.51 -21.90 -3.02
C LYS A 102 6.11 -21.75 -4.48
N ILE A 103 7.01 -21.98 -5.43
CA ILE A 103 6.65 -22.06 -6.85
C ILE A 103 5.54 -23.10 -7.03
N GLY A 104 4.47 -22.70 -7.73
CA GLY A 104 3.26 -23.53 -7.92
C GLY A 104 2.33 -23.61 -6.70
N LYS A 105 2.62 -22.90 -5.61
CA LYS A 105 1.78 -22.82 -4.40
C LYS A 105 1.26 -21.40 -4.19
N GLN A 106 0.16 -21.29 -3.45
CA GLN A 106 -0.36 -19.99 -3.03
C GLN A 106 0.57 -19.32 -2.03
N ILE A 107 0.79 -18.02 -2.22
CA ILE A 107 1.54 -17.16 -1.31
C ILE A 107 0.56 -16.12 -0.76
N SER A 108 0.49 -16.01 0.57
CA SER A 108 -0.24 -14.95 1.25
C SER A 108 0.73 -13.85 1.66
N GLU A 109 0.46 -12.62 1.25
CA GLU A 109 1.24 -11.45 1.60
C GLU A 109 0.47 -10.67 2.67
N PRO A 110 1.07 -10.38 3.83
CA PRO A 110 0.38 -9.72 4.94
C PRO A 110 0.24 -8.20 4.72
N MET A 111 0.56 -7.68 3.53
CA MET A 111 0.64 -6.25 3.24
C MET A 111 -0.08 -5.93 1.93
N PHE A 112 -0.41 -4.67 1.71
CA PHE A 112 -0.92 -4.22 0.42
C PHE A 112 0.20 -4.24 -0.63
N ILE A 113 0.01 -5.04 -1.68
CA ILE A 113 0.94 -5.16 -2.79
C ILE A 113 0.65 -4.05 -3.80
N SER A 114 1.68 -3.28 -4.13
CA SER A 114 1.64 -2.31 -5.24
C SER A 114 2.34 -2.88 -6.48
N ALA A 115 1.74 -2.68 -7.64
CA ALA A 115 2.26 -3.13 -8.93
C ALA A 115 1.89 -2.14 -10.06
N SER A 116 2.62 -2.21 -11.16
CA SER A 116 2.43 -1.39 -12.36
C SER A 116 1.98 -2.25 -13.54
N LYS A 117 1.15 -1.70 -14.43
CA LYS A 117 0.84 -2.33 -15.73
C LYS A 117 2.01 -2.27 -16.71
N GLU A 118 2.89 -1.27 -16.54
CA GLU A 118 4.05 -1.06 -17.38
C GLU A 118 5.32 -1.52 -16.66
N GLU A 119 6.07 -2.42 -17.30
CA GLU A 119 7.35 -2.91 -16.79
C GLU A 119 8.37 -1.79 -16.63
N SER A 120 8.36 -0.78 -17.51
CA SER A 120 9.28 0.36 -17.47
C SER A 120 9.21 1.18 -16.19
N ASN A 121 8.08 1.15 -15.48
CA ASN A 121 7.88 1.87 -14.23
C ASN A 121 8.44 1.13 -13.01
N VAL A 122 8.85 -0.12 -13.19
CA VAL A 122 9.59 -0.87 -12.18
C VAL A 122 11.06 -0.45 -12.24
N LEU A 123 11.60 -0.01 -11.10
CA LEU A 123 13.03 0.26 -10.96
C LEU A 123 13.82 -1.02 -11.26
N HIS A 124 14.34 -1.14 -12.47
CA HIS A 124 15.35 -2.15 -12.77
C HIS A 124 16.69 -1.71 -12.14
N PRO A 125 17.34 -2.56 -11.34
CA PRO A 125 18.63 -2.23 -10.73
C PRO A 125 19.68 -1.74 -11.75
N LYS A 126 19.68 -2.30 -12.97
CA LYS A 126 20.60 -1.89 -14.06
C LYS A 126 20.46 -0.42 -14.46
N LYS A 127 19.24 0.11 -14.61
CA LYS A 127 19.01 1.50 -15.03
C LYS A 127 19.38 2.51 -13.94
N TYR A 128 19.31 2.13 -12.66
CA TYR A 128 19.70 3.01 -11.56
C TYR A 128 21.22 3.12 -11.41
N ILE A 129 21.94 2.00 -11.61
CA ILE A 129 23.41 1.97 -11.61
C ILE A 129 23.98 2.78 -12.78
N GLU A 130 23.44 2.65 -13.99
CA GLU A 130 23.88 3.43 -15.17
C GLU A 130 23.67 4.94 -15.00
N LYS A 131 22.65 5.35 -14.23
CA LYS A 131 22.35 6.76 -13.97
C LYS A 131 23.27 7.37 -12.90
N ILE A 132 23.75 6.55 -11.96
CA ILE A 132 24.72 6.95 -10.92
C ILE A 132 26.15 6.98 -11.49
N ILE A 133 26.51 6.05 -12.38
CA ILE A 133 27.86 5.99 -12.98
C ILE A 133 28.09 7.12 -14.01
N LYS A 134 27.02 7.74 -14.52
CA LYS A 134 27.09 8.85 -15.50
C LYS A 134 26.94 10.25 -14.87
N GLN A 135 26.96 10.37 -13.54
CA GLN A 135 27.03 11.65 -12.82
C GLN A 135 28.41 11.79 -12.19
#